data_AF-A0A965IP60-F1
#
_entry.id   AF-A0A965IP60-F1
#
_cell.length_a   1.000
_cell.length_b   1.000
_cell.length_c   1.000
_cell.angle_alpha   90.00
_cell.angle_beta   90.00
_cell.angle_gamma   90.00
#
_symmetry.space_group_name_H-M   'P 1'
#
loop_
_entity.id
_entity.type
_entity.pdbx_description
1 polymer ?
#
loop_
_entity_poly.entity_id
_entity_poly.type
_entity_poly.pdbx_seq_one_letter_code
_entity_poly.pdbx_strand_id
1 'polypeptide(L)'
;MKASELAESRVFIVGSDAKENMRTLGDILHKLSNAATESTFQKTIKVLSNSKNKYSYKKMLLENPYLYFTEFTIHSKFTEKLITKEHKKCVVIVDFQLVLEDAQLVNKLDNCVVIVVNNFRDTGILVETYKSTIAKKILVFKRGNLKMLQRHFYKKIVCPLNLHLNLFPTFDQFYKAISDEELDIRFLVLVNNQLKWN
;
A
#
# COMPACT_ATOMS: atom_id res chain seq x y z
N MET A 1 11.96 -1.66 4.88
CA MET A 1 11.02 -0.75 5.60
C MET A 1 10.90 -1.18 7.04
N LYS A 2 11.06 -0.26 7.99
CA LYS A 2 10.90 -0.54 9.42
C LYS A 2 9.41 -0.48 9.81
N ALA A 3 9.00 -1.24 10.82
CA ALA A 3 7.62 -1.27 11.27
C ALA A 3 7.14 0.07 11.84
N SER A 4 8.01 0.82 12.52
CA SER A 4 7.73 2.19 12.98
C SER A 4 7.42 3.14 11.83
N GLU A 5 8.05 2.98 10.66
CA GLU A 5 7.74 3.79 9.48
C GLU A 5 6.35 3.47 8.94
N LEU A 6 5.97 2.19 8.91
CA LEU A 6 4.65 1.75 8.45
C LEU A 6 3.53 2.25 9.39
N ALA A 7 3.77 2.26 10.69
CA ALA A 7 2.82 2.68 11.73
C ALA A 7 2.37 4.15 11.65
N GLU A 8 3.06 4.97 10.86
CA GLU A 8 2.78 6.39 10.66
C GLU A 8 2.50 6.72 9.19
N SER A 9 2.45 5.72 8.33
CA SER A 9 2.36 5.92 6.88
C SER A 9 1.01 5.53 6.29
N ARG A 10 0.69 6.19 5.18
CA ARG A 10 -0.25 5.71 4.16
C ARG A 10 0.53 4.83 3.20
N VAL A 11 0.16 3.56 3.12
CA VAL A 11 0.86 2.56 2.30
C VAL A 11 0.03 2.27 1.05
N PHE A 12 0.62 2.39 -0.12
CA PHE A 12 0.01 2.13 -1.41
C PHE A 12 0.68 0.90 -2.01
N ILE A 13 -0.03 -0.22 -2.04
CA ILE A 13 0.42 -1.44 -2.71
C ILE A 13 -0.03 -1.36 -4.17
N VAL A 14 0.92 -1.44 -5.08
CA VAL A 14 0.68 -1.34 -6.52
C VAL A 14 1.26 -2.57 -7.19
N GLY A 15 0.44 -3.25 -8.00
CA GLY A 15 0.89 -4.43 -8.74
C GLY A 15 -0.15 -4.88 -9.75
N SER A 16 0.26 -5.71 -10.71
CA SER A 16 -0.64 -6.20 -11.78
C SER A 16 -1.39 -7.47 -11.41
N ASP A 17 -0.95 -8.17 -10.37
CA ASP A 17 -1.56 -9.43 -9.90
C ASP A 17 -2.16 -9.22 -8.51
N ALA A 18 -3.47 -9.45 -8.41
CA ALA A 18 -4.21 -9.35 -7.16
C ALA A 18 -3.70 -10.32 -6.08
N LYS A 19 -3.28 -11.54 -6.45
CA LYS A 19 -2.76 -12.52 -5.50
C LYS A 19 -1.42 -12.06 -4.92
N GLU A 20 -0.54 -11.54 -5.75
CA GLU A 20 0.74 -10.95 -5.33
C GLU A 20 0.55 -9.74 -4.42
N ASN A 21 -0.44 -8.88 -4.73
CA ASN A 21 -0.79 -7.75 -3.89
C ASN A 21 -1.35 -8.19 -2.53
N MET A 22 -2.16 -9.26 -2.47
CA MET A 22 -2.61 -9.84 -1.19
C MET A 22 -1.46 -10.40 -0.37
N ARG A 23 -0.48 -11.07 -1.00
CA ARG A 23 0.74 -11.54 -0.31
C ARG A 23 1.54 -10.37 0.27
N THR A 24 1.76 -9.33 -0.54
CA THR A 24 2.47 -8.12 -0.12
C THR A 24 1.76 -7.43 1.05
N LEU A 25 0.42 -7.37 1.00
CA LEU A 25 -0.41 -6.88 2.10
C LEU A 25 -0.17 -7.71 3.36
N GLY A 26 -0.11 -9.03 3.25
CA GLY A 26 0.17 -9.88 4.39
C GLY A 26 1.55 -9.68 5.00
N ASP A 27 2.59 -9.51 4.18
CA ASP A 27 3.93 -9.19 4.67
C ASP A 27 3.96 -7.85 5.45
N ILE A 28 3.18 -6.86 4.99
CA ILE A 28 3.04 -5.56 5.66
C ILE A 28 2.30 -5.73 6.99
N LEU A 29 1.20 -6.47 7.02
CA LEU A 29 0.42 -6.73 8.24
C LEU A 29 1.23 -7.50 9.28
N HIS A 30 2.03 -8.49 8.86
CA HIS A 30 2.94 -9.21 9.75
C HIS A 30 3.99 -8.28 10.36
N LYS A 31 4.60 -7.40 9.55
CA LYS A 31 5.55 -6.39 10.06
C LYS A 31 4.92 -5.41 11.04
N LEU A 32 3.69 -4.96 10.75
CA LEU A 32 2.93 -4.11 11.67
C LEU A 32 2.63 -4.84 12.98
N SER A 33 2.20 -6.11 12.90
CA SER A 33 1.89 -6.94 14.06
C SER A 33 3.08 -7.10 14.99
N ASN A 34 4.29 -7.26 14.46
CA ASN A 34 5.50 -7.42 15.28
C ASN A 34 5.91 -6.14 16.04
N ALA A 35 5.41 -4.98 15.63
CA ALA A 35 5.64 -3.71 16.33
C ALA A 35 4.39 -3.20 17.06
N ALA A 36 3.26 -3.89 16.93
CA ALA A 36 2.02 -3.51 17.56
C ALA A 36 2.04 -3.87 19.04
N THR A 37 1.52 -2.97 19.87
CA THR A 37 1.31 -3.19 21.30
C THR A 37 -0.10 -2.75 21.67
N GLU A 38 -0.63 -3.26 22.79
CA GLU A 38 -1.97 -2.89 23.28
C GLU A 38 -2.14 -1.39 23.54
N SER A 39 -1.04 -0.67 23.74
CA SER A 39 -1.03 0.79 23.90
C SER A 39 -1.08 1.57 22.58
N THR A 40 -0.70 0.97 21.46
CA THR A 40 -0.49 1.66 20.18
C THR A 40 -1.54 1.33 19.13
N PHE A 41 -2.05 0.09 19.09
CA PHE A 41 -2.96 -0.37 18.05
C PHE A 41 -4.23 -1.01 18.59
N GLN A 42 -5.32 -0.92 17.83
CA GLN A 42 -6.48 -1.79 18.02
C GLN A 42 -6.19 -3.20 17.48
N LYS A 43 -6.80 -4.22 18.08
CA LYS A 43 -6.70 -5.62 17.62
C LYS A 43 -7.51 -5.89 16.33
N THR A 44 -8.42 -4.97 15.99
CA THR A 44 -9.32 -5.10 14.84
C THR A 44 -8.75 -4.43 13.59
N ILE A 45 -8.67 -5.16 12.48
CA ILE A 45 -8.41 -4.61 11.14
C ILE A 45 -9.75 -4.26 10.47
N LYS A 46 -9.87 -3.05 9.94
CA LYS A 46 -11.05 -2.64 9.16
C LYS A 46 -10.72 -2.73 7.68
N VAL A 47 -11.60 -3.35 6.89
CA VAL A 47 -11.46 -3.47 5.44
C VAL A 47 -12.58 -2.70 4.75
N LEU A 48 -12.22 -1.75 3.90
CA LEU A 48 -13.13 -1.05 3.00
C LEU A 48 -13.01 -1.66 1.62
N SER A 49 -14.00 -2.45 1.23
CA SER A 49 -14.00 -3.12 -0.08
C SER A 49 -15.42 -3.39 -0.57
N ASN A 50 -15.61 -3.22 -1.88
CA ASN A 50 -16.85 -3.60 -2.56
C ASN A 50 -17.01 -5.13 -2.60
N SER A 51 -18.19 -5.63 -2.98
CA SER A 51 -18.53 -7.06 -2.97
C SER A 51 -17.56 -7.98 -3.72
N LYS A 52 -16.87 -7.48 -4.76
CA LYS A 52 -16.02 -8.31 -5.64
C LYS A 52 -14.75 -8.81 -4.95
N ASN A 53 -14.10 -7.98 -4.12
CA ASN A 53 -12.82 -8.33 -3.51
C ASN A 53 -12.92 -8.75 -2.04
N LYS A 54 -14.10 -8.67 -1.41
CA LYS A 54 -14.30 -9.04 0.00
C LYS A 54 -13.80 -10.45 0.32
N TYR A 55 -14.05 -11.40 -0.58
CA TYR A 55 -13.64 -12.78 -0.38
C TYR A 55 -12.12 -12.91 -0.28
N SER A 56 -11.37 -12.24 -1.16
CA SER A 56 -9.91 -12.25 -1.16
C SER A 56 -9.32 -11.69 0.13
N TYR A 57 -9.84 -10.56 0.62
CA TYR A 57 -9.41 -9.98 1.90
C TYR A 57 -9.74 -10.89 3.08
N LYS A 58 -10.99 -11.41 3.14
CA LYS A 58 -11.42 -12.32 4.20
C LYS A 58 -10.55 -13.56 4.24
N LYS A 59 -10.30 -14.18 3.08
CA LYS A 59 -9.44 -15.36 2.95
C LYS A 59 -8.02 -15.06 3.43
N MET A 60 -7.40 -13.99 2.95
CA MET A 60 -6.04 -13.60 3.35
C MET A 60 -5.91 -13.34 4.85
N LEU A 61 -6.88 -12.66 5.47
CA LEU A 61 -6.89 -12.37 6.91
C LEU A 61 -7.10 -13.63 7.77
N LEU A 62 -7.88 -14.61 7.28
CA LEU A 62 -8.09 -15.89 7.99
C LEU A 62 -6.91 -16.85 7.84
N GLU A 63 -6.29 -16.90 6.66
CA GLU A 63 -5.14 -17.76 6.37
C GLU A 63 -3.85 -17.27 7.03
N ASN A 64 -3.77 -15.97 7.36
CA ASN A 64 -2.61 -15.36 8.00
C ASN A 64 -3.06 -14.68 9.30
N PRO A 65 -3.30 -15.43 10.39
CA PRO A 65 -3.59 -14.83 11.69
C PRO A 65 -2.34 -14.07 12.16
N TYR A 66 -2.31 -12.76 11.92
CA TYR A 66 -1.22 -11.91 12.39
C TYR A 66 -1.29 -11.85 13.91
N LEU A 67 -0.18 -12.16 14.59
CA LEU A 67 -0.10 -12.42 16.03
C LEU A 67 -0.85 -11.40 16.92
N TYR A 68 -0.93 -10.13 16.50
CA TYR A 68 -1.61 -9.07 17.24
C TYR A 68 -3.03 -8.74 16.74
N PHE A 69 -3.29 -8.86 15.43
CA PHE A 69 -4.56 -8.45 14.81
C PHE A 69 -5.52 -9.62 14.74
N THR A 70 -6.20 -9.90 15.84
CA THR A 70 -7.05 -11.09 16.01
C THR A 70 -8.46 -10.94 15.45
N GLU A 71 -8.88 -9.73 15.09
CA GLU A 71 -10.23 -9.42 14.65
C GLU A 71 -10.23 -8.65 13.34
N PHE A 72 -11.28 -8.79 12.54
CA PHE A 72 -11.48 -7.91 11.39
C PHE A 72 -12.95 -7.67 11.06
N THR A 73 -13.23 -6.50 10.48
CA THR A 73 -14.55 -6.14 9.96
C THR A 73 -14.45 -5.68 8.51
N ILE A 74 -15.46 -6.00 7.70
CA ILE A 74 -15.50 -5.62 6.28
C ILE A 74 -16.70 -4.72 6.03
N HIS A 75 -16.44 -3.53 5.49
CA HIS A 75 -17.45 -2.52 5.16
C HIS A 75 -17.41 -2.22 3.65
N SER A 76 -18.58 -2.04 3.04
CA SER A 76 -18.67 -1.71 1.61
C SER A 76 -18.52 -0.23 1.30
N LYS A 77 -18.59 0.63 2.31
CA LYS A 77 -18.47 2.08 2.19
C LYS A 77 -17.83 2.66 3.45
N PHE A 78 -17.22 3.82 3.29
CA PHE A 78 -16.74 4.60 4.43
C PHE A 78 -17.90 5.23 5.19
N THR A 79 -17.82 5.20 6.51
CA THR A 79 -18.66 5.96 7.44
C THR A 79 -17.75 6.50 8.55
N GLU A 80 -18.03 7.69 9.06
CA GLU A 80 -17.17 8.33 10.08
C GLU A 80 -17.04 7.49 11.36
N LYS A 81 -18.03 6.65 11.67
CA LYS A 81 -18.01 5.69 12.78
C LYS A 81 -16.86 4.68 12.70
N LEU A 82 -16.24 4.52 11.53
CA LEU A 82 -15.07 3.66 11.35
C LEU A 82 -13.80 4.26 11.95
N ILE A 83 -13.77 5.58 12.16
CA ILE A 83 -12.66 6.27 12.81
C ILE A 83 -13.01 6.36 14.29
N THR A 84 -12.35 5.54 15.08
CA THR A 84 -12.42 5.65 16.53
C THR A 84 -11.50 6.78 16.96
N LYS A 85 -12.03 7.78 17.67
CA LYS A 85 -11.26 8.86 18.29
C LYS A 85 -10.46 8.40 19.53
N GLU A 86 -10.24 7.10 19.65
CA GLU A 86 -9.43 6.52 20.72
C GLU A 86 -7.95 6.86 20.51
N HIS A 87 -7.16 6.78 21.58
CA HIS A 87 -5.70 6.96 21.51
C HIS A 87 -4.99 5.87 20.70
N LYS A 88 -5.64 4.74 20.42
CA LYS A 88 -5.06 3.61 19.70
C LYS A 88 -5.32 3.72 18.19
N LYS A 89 -4.29 3.47 17.38
CA LYS A 89 -4.39 3.47 15.92
C LYS A 89 -5.14 2.24 15.42
N CYS A 90 -5.95 2.42 14.39
CA CYS A 90 -6.60 1.32 13.68
C CYS A 90 -5.85 1.05 12.36
N VAL A 91 -5.78 -0.21 11.94
CA VAL A 91 -5.33 -0.56 10.58
C VAL A 91 -6.53 -0.63 9.66
N VAL A 92 -6.51 0.17 8.59
CA VAL A 92 -7.59 0.24 7.59
C VAL A 92 -7.05 -0.15 6.23
N ILE A 93 -7.56 -1.24 5.68
CA ILE A 93 -7.26 -1.70 4.32
C ILE A 93 -8.32 -1.11 3.39
N VAL A 94 -7.89 -0.44 2.33
CA VAL A 94 -8.77 0.22 1.37
C VAL A 94 -8.56 -0.37 -0.01
N ASP A 95 -9.63 -0.96 -0.54
CA ASP A 95 -9.70 -1.34 -1.94
C ASP A 95 -9.68 -0.08 -2.81
N PHE A 96 -8.77 -0.04 -3.79
CA PHE A 96 -8.62 1.13 -4.64
C PHE A 96 -9.92 1.52 -5.37
N GLN A 97 -10.86 0.59 -5.59
CA GLN A 97 -12.15 0.95 -6.18
C GLN A 97 -12.89 2.03 -5.36
N LEU A 98 -12.79 2.03 -4.03
CA LEU A 98 -13.42 3.05 -3.20
C LEU A 98 -12.70 4.40 -3.26
N VAL A 99 -11.40 4.40 -3.58
CA VAL A 99 -10.64 5.63 -3.83
C VAL A 99 -11.05 6.26 -5.16
N LEU A 100 -11.45 5.44 -6.15
CA LEU A 100 -12.04 5.95 -7.40
C LEU A 100 -13.37 6.67 -7.18
N GLU A 101 -14.15 6.20 -6.20
CA GLU A 101 -15.44 6.80 -5.84
C GLU A 101 -15.25 8.08 -4.99
N ASP A 102 -14.20 8.14 -4.18
CA ASP A 102 -13.86 9.28 -3.32
C ASP A 102 -12.34 9.41 -3.16
N ALA A 103 -11.72 10.27 -3.98
CA ALA A 103 -10.27 10.47 -3.98
C ALA A 103 -9.72 11.03 -2.64
N GLN A 104 -10.58 11.63 -1.81
CA GLN A 104 -10.20 12.16 -0.49
C GLN A 104 -10.33 11.12 0.63
N LEU A 105 -10.85 9.93 0.35
CA LEU A 105 -11.07 8.87 1.33
C LEU A 105 -9.82 8.56 2.18
N VAL A 106 -8.65 8.47 1.54
CA VAL A 106 -7.38 8.18 2.22
C VAL A 106 -7.00 9.25 3.25
N ASN A 107 -7.34 10.51 2.96
CA ASN A 107 -7.07 11.64 3.85
C ASN A 107 -8.11 11.75 4.98
N LYS A 108 -9.35 11.30 4.75
CA LYS A 108 -10.40 11.27 5.78
C LYS A 108 -10.11 10.30 6.92
N LEU A 109 -9.33 9.24 6.68
CA LEU A 109 -9.01 8.18 7.64
C LEU A 109 -7.94 8.59 8.67
N ASP A 110 -8.22 9.61 9.47
CA ASP A 110 -7.29 10.11 10.48
C ASP A 110 -7.00 9.10 11.61
N ASN A 111 -5.83 9.21 12.25
CA ASN A 111 -5.32 8.31 13.30
C ASN A 111 -5.33 6.80 12.95
N CYS A 112 -5.30 6.47 11.66
CA CYS A 112 -5.21 5.09 11.16
C CYS A 112 -3.87 4.84 10.48
N VAL A 113 -3.47 3.59 10.39
CA VAL A 113 -2.55 3.12 9.33
C VAL A 113 -3.43 2.72 8.15
N VAL A 114 -3.28 3.39 7.01
CA VAL A 114 -4.13 3.14 5.84
C VAL A 114 -3.31 2.43 4.80
N ILE A 115 -3.80 1.28 4.34
CA ILE A 115 -3.16 0.47 3.31
C ILE A 115 -4.09 0.40 2.11
N VAL A 116 -3.75 1.12 1.04
CA VAL A 116 -4.48 1.14 -0.22
C VAL A 116 -3.95 0.02 -1.11
N VAL A 117 -4.82 -0.84 -1.62
CA VAL A 117 -4.44 -1.93 -2.53
C VAL A 117 -4.94 -1.64 -3.94
N ASN A 118 -4.01 -1.40 -4.87
CA ASN A 118 -4.28 -1.07 -6.26
C ASN A 118 -3.70 -2.14 -7.20
N ASN A 119 -4.58 -2.80 -7.96
CA ASN A 119 -4.22 -3.77 -8.99
C ASN A 119 -3.94 -3.12 -10.36
N PHE A 120 -3.10 -2.06 -10.40
CA PHE A 120 -2.88 -1.16 -11.55
C PHE A 120 -4.16 -0.61 -12.21
N ARG A 121 -5.22 -0.40 -11.42
CA ARG A 121 -6.41 0.33 -11.89
C ARG A 121 -6.14 1.82 -11.80
N ASP A 122 -6.52 2.53 -12.87
CA ASP A 122 -6.44 3.99 -12.98
C ASP A 122 -5.22 4.61 -12.30
N THR A 123 -4.06 4.43 -12.93
CA THR A 123 -2.79 4.95 -12.39
C THR A 123 -2.76 6.47 -12.26
N GLY A 124 -3.62 7.19 -13.00
CA GLY A 124 -3.73 8.64 -12.91
C GLY A 124 -4.27 9.05 -11.54
N ILE A 125 -5.45 8.54 -11.18
CA ILE A 125 -6.05 8.78 -9.85
C ILE A 125 -5.13 8.28 -8.74
N LEU A 126 -4.47 7.13 -8.91
CA LEU A 126 -3.50 6.64 -7.91
C LEU A 126 -2.38 7.65 -7.65
N VAL A 127 -1.79 8.20 -8.71
CA VAL A 127 -0.72 9.20 -8.58
C VAL A 127 -1.25 10.48 -7.95
N GLU A 128 -2.44 10.93 -8.32
CA GLU A 128 -3.09 12.11 -7.72
C GLU A 128 -3.36 11.91 -6.22
N THR A 129 -3.94 10.77 -5.83
CA THR A 129 -4.17 10.42 -4.42
C THR A 129 -2.85 10.32 -3.66
N TYR A 130 -1.82 9.70 -4.24
CA TYR A 130 -0.50 9.64 -3.62
C TYR A 130 0.10 11.04 -3.43
N LYS A 131 0.01 11.92 -4.44
CA LYS A 131 0.50 13.29 -4.35
C LYS A 131 -0.25 14.12 -3.29
N SER A 132 -1.57 14.05 -3.28
CA SER A 132 -2.43 14.81 -2.34
C SER A 132 -2.42 14.26 -0.91
N THR A 133 -1.88 13.06 -0.69
CA THR A 133 -1.68 12.51 0.64
C THR A 133 -0.63 13.32 1.41
N ILE A 134 -1.07 13.98 2.49
CA ILE A 134 -0.26 14.87 3.33
C ILE A 134 0.57 14.06 4.34
N ALA A 135 0.01 12.98 4.87
CA ALA A 135 0.70 12.07 5.77
C ALA A 135 1.92 11.43 5.09
N LYS A 136 2.84 10.89 5.90
CA LYS A 136 3.95 10.08 5.40
C LYS A 136 3.40 9.00 4.46
N LYS A 137 3.99 8.86 3.28
CA LYS A 137 3.46 7.99 2.22
C LYS A 137 4.52 7.05 1.69
N ILE A 138 4.11 5.81 1.57
CA ILE A 138 4.92 4.69 1.10
C ILE A 138 4.19 4.07 -0.07
N LEU A 139 4.81 3.98 -1.24
CA LEU A 139 4.30 3.16 -2.34
C LEU A 139 5.19 1.94 -2.48
N VAL A 140 4.58 0.75 -2.52
CA VAL A 140 5.25 -0.53 -2.63
C VAL A 140 4.83 -1.16 -3.95
N PHE A 141 5.81 -1.45 -4.79
CA PHE A 141 5.64 -2.20 -6.02
C PHE A 141 6.51 -3.45 -5.96
N LYS A 142 5.88 -4.63 -6.07
CA LYS A 142 6.62 -5.88 -6.19
C LYS A 142 7.18 -6.00 -7.59
N ARG A 143 8.50 -6.18 -7.70
CA ARG A 143 9.17 -6.31 -8.99
C ARG A 143 8.76 -7.63 -9.63
N GLY A 144 8.03 -7.55 -10.74
CA GLY A 144 7.78 -8.70 -11.60
C GLY A 144 8.95 -8.96 -12.55
N ASN A 145 9.10 -10.20 -13.02
CA ASN A 145 10.15 -10.59 -13.96
C ASN A 145 9.96 -9.99 -15.37
N LEU A 146 8.73 -9.57 -15.70
CA LEU A 146 8.40 -9.03 -17.01
C LEU A 146 8.86 -7.57 -17.15
N LYS A 147 9.81 -7.32 -18.06
CA LYS A 147 10.29 -5.97 -18.42
C LYS A 147 9.16 -5.00 -18.78
N MET A 148 8.07 -5.50 -19.37
CA MET A 148 6.89 -4.69 -19.70
C MET A 148 6.17 -4.15 -18.45
N LEU A 149 6.07 -4.92 -17.37
CA LEU A 149 5.48 -4.45 -16.10
C LEU A 149 6.34 -3.36 -15.47
N GLN A 150 7.66 -3.54 -15.51
CA GLN A 150 8.60 -2.54 -15.00
C GLN A 150 8.56 -1.25 -15.83
N ARG A 151 8.45 -1.36 -17.16
CA ARG A 151 8.23 -0.21 -18.06
C ARG A 151 6.91 0.49 -17.77
N HIS A 152 5.85 -0.27 -17.50
CA HIS A 152 4.55 0.30 -17.14
C HIS A 152 4.64 1.06 -15.81
N PHE A 153 5.23 0.47 -14.78
CA PHE A 153 5.49 1.13 -13.50
C PHE A 153 6.31 2.42 -13.68
N TYR A 154 7.40 2.37 -14.45
CA TYR A 154 8.21 3.54 -14.75
C TYR A 154 7.38 4.66 -15.39
N LYS A 155 6.67 4.37 -16.49
CA LYS A 155 5.89 5.37 -17.22
C LYS A 155 4.70 5.92 -16.44
N LYS A 156 4.05 5.10 -15.62
CA LYS A 156 2.77 5.44 -14.97
C LYS A 156 2.91 5.90 -13.53
N ILE A 157 4.02 5.59 -12.87
CA ILE A 157 4.25 5.97 -11.47
C ILE A 157 5.52 6.83 -11.34
N VAL A 158 6.67 6.35 -11.82
CA VAL A 158 7.96 7.03 -11.66
C VAL A 158 8.01 8.36 -12.43
N CYS A 159 7.59 8.35 -13.71
CA CYS A 159 7.54 9.56 -14.52
C CYS A 159 6.58 10.62 -13.96
N PRO A 160 5.29 10.29 -13.68
CA PRO A 160 4.32 11.28 -13.20
C PRO A 160 4.63 11.83 -11.80
N LEU A 161 5.37 11.07 -10.98
CA LEU A 161 5.88 11.55 -9.69
C LEU A 161 7.20 12.35 -9.83
N ASN A 162 7.65 12.65 -11.05
CA ASN A 162 8.86 13.41 -11.35
C ASN A 162 10.15 12.81 -10.77
N LEU A 163 10.14 11.52 -10.44
CA LEU A 163 11.30 10.82 -9.87
C LEU A 163 12.39 10.57 -10.93
N HIS A 164 11.97 10.44 -12.18
CA HIS A 164 12.86 10.26 -13.32
C HIS A 164 13.84 11.42 -13.52
N LEU A 165 13.44 12.66 -13.16
CA LEU A 165 14.23 13.86 -13.43
C LEU A 165 15.56 13.89 -12.66
N ASN A 166 15.63 13.25 -11.50
CA ASN A 166 16.79 13.31 -10.61
C ASN A 166 17.58 12.00 -10.52
N LEU A 167 16.99 10.87 -10.92
CA LEU A 167 17.56 9.53 -10.68
C LEU A 167 17.75 8.74 -11.97
N PHE A 168 16.69 8.64 -12.77
CA PHE A 168 16.66 7.78 -13.96
C PHE A 168 15.92 8.48 -15.11
N PRO A 169 16.60 9.36 -15.88
CA PRO A 169 15.97 10.09 -16.99
C PRO A 169 15.31 9.21 -18.05
N THR A 170 15.84 8.00 -18.25
CA THR A 170 15.32 7.04 -19.22
C THR A 170 14.89 5.73 -18.57
N PHE A 171 13.97 5.02 -19.23
CA PHE A 171 13.58 3.68 -18.78
C PHE A 171 14.76 2.71 -18.77
N ASP A 172 15.71 2.81 -19.71
CA ASP A 172 16.83 1.87 -19.76
C ASP A 172 17.79 2.06 -18.58
N GLN A 173 18.01 3.30 -18.15
CA GLN A 173 18.76 3.59 -16.90
C GLN A 173 18.02 3.06 -15.67
N PHE A 174 16.71 3.30 -15.58
CA PHE A 174 15.89 2.74 -14.51
C PHE A 174 15.95 1.22 -14.48
N TYR A 175 15.75 0.58 -15.64
CA TYR A 175 15.75 -0.88 -15.79
C TYR A 175 17.09 -1.46 -15.38
N LYS A 176 18.22 -0.88 -15.86
CA LYS A 176 19.56 -1.32 -15.48
C LYS A 176 19.76 -1.29 -13.96
N ALA A 177 19.29 -0.24 -13.28
CA ALA A 177 19.42 -0.11 -11.84
C ALA A 177 18.59 -1.13 -11.04
N ILE A 178 17.42 -1.53 -11.54
CA ILE A 178 16.53 -2.49 -10.84
C ILE A 178 16.69 -3.95 -11.30
N SER A 179 17.52 -4.17 -12.31
CA SER A 179 17.85 -5.49 -12.88
C SER A 179 19.23 -5.98 -12.49
N ASP A 180 19.90 -5.28 -11.58
CA ASP A 180 21.15 -5.74 -11.00
C ASP A 180 20.92 -7.05 -10.22
N GLU A 181 21.51 -8.14 -10.72
CA GLU A 181 21.35 -9.48 -10.14
C GLU A 181 22.05 -9.62 -8.80
N GLU A 182 23.07 -8.81 -8.52
CA GLU A 182 23.78 -8.82 -7.24
C GLU A 182 22.92 -8.26 -6.09
N LEU A 183 21.90 -7.46 -6.42
CA LEU A 183 21.04 -6.78 -5.44
C LEU A 183 19.79 -7.57 -5.03
N ASP A 184 19.45 -8.67 -5.72
CA ASP A 184 18.22 -9.48 -5.53
C ASP A 184 16.96 -8.63 -5.23
N ILE A 185 16.72 -7.60 -6.04
CA ILE A 185 15.65 -6.63 -5.79
C ILE A 185 14.29 -7.32 -5.90
N ARG A 186 13.53 -7.37 -4.80
CA ARG A 186 12.16 -7.91 -4.78
C ARG A 186 11.10 -6.81 -4.78
N PHE A 187 11.35 -5.72 -4.06
CA PHE A 187 10.41 -4.60 -3.98
C PHE A 187 11.07 -3.28 -4.37
N LEU A 188 10.32 -2.47 -5.13
CA LEU A 188 10.58 -1.05 -5.31
C LEU A 188 9.69 -0.28 -4.34
N VAL A 189 10.29 0.59 -3.53
CA VAL A 189 9.61 1.32 -2.46
C VAL A 189 9.83 2.81 -2.63
N LEU A 190 8.76 3.58 -2.76
CA LEU A 190 8.79 5.04 -2.76
C LEU A 190 8.41 5.55 -1.38
N VAL A 191 9.37 6.09 -0.63
CA VAL A 191 9.10 6.74 0.67
C VAL A 191 9.18 8.24 0.47
N ASN A 192 8.05 8.96 0.61
CA ASN A 192 7.97 10.41 0.41
C ASN A 192 8.70 10.91 -0.87
N ASN A 193 8.40 10.29 -2.02
CA ASN A 193 9.03 10.59 -3.31
C ASN A 193 10.54 10.26 -3.41
N GLN A 194 11.08 9.40 -2.55
CA GLN A 194 12.42 8.83 -2.72
C GLN A 194 12.31 7.36 -3.08
N LEU A 195 12.88 6.98 -4.23
CA LEU A 195 12.93 5.59 -4.66
C LEU A 195 14.04 4.85 -3.92
N LYS A 196 13.64 3.76 -3.27
CA LYS A 196 14.48 2.80 -2.57
C LYS A 196 14.13 1.39 -3.07
N TRP A 197 14.99 0.42 -2.83
CA TRP A 197 14.75 -0.98 -3.17
C TRP A 197 15.15 -1.91 -2.03
N ASN A 198 14.48 -3.07 -1.98
CA ASN A 198 14.80 -4.23 -1.13
C ASN A 198 14.05 -5.47 -1.68
#